data_AF-A0A9D6QKR7-F1
#
_entry.id   AF-A0A9D6QKR7-F1
#
_cell.length_a   1.000
_cell.length_b   1.000
_cell.length_c   1.000
_cell.angle_alpha   90.00
_cell.angle_beta   90.00
_cell.angle_gamma   90.00
#
_symmetry.space_group_name_H-M   'P 1'
#
loop_
_entity.id
_entity.type
_entity.pdbx_description
1 polymer ?
#
loop_
_entity_poly.entity_id
_entity_poly.type
_entity_poly.pdbx_seq_one_letter_code
_entity_poly.pdbx_strand_id
1 'polypeptide(L)'
;MNKWGHDASACLLTRSPGRPLGIEIFLKERLTRKKKAKGPLEPALLPIRGKTDPARSAYAENSYLGRPDAIEARLAARHPSYFDQVRELGLEPFYSRFNRDIGFVSHHRCHALAVAAISPYRKSLVLVIDGAGNSVDDFDDDDGELVEFPRPANARARVGKFMPSEWCSVYLQDGPRVTCVAKEWQYESLDERGRPLPPTISLGNLFAEASRHIFNSPMDA
;
A
#
# COMPACT_ATOMS: atom_id res chain seq x y z
N MET A 1 -3.73 -2.93 -6.87
CA MET A 1 -2.39 -2.72 -7.44
C MET A 1 -1.50 -2.14 -6.36
N ASN A 2 -0.36 -2.76 -6.03
CA ASN A 2 0.62 -2.19 -5.10
C ASN A 2 1.70 -1.45 -5.90
N LYS A 3 1.69 -0.11 -5.86
CA LYS A 3 2.53 0.73 -6.73
C LYS A 3 3.73 1.32 -5.99
N TRP A 4 4.77 1.65 -6.76
CA TRP A 4 5.91 2.53 -6.42
C TRP A 4 6.91 2.04 -5.36
N GLY A 5 6.44 1.38 -4.31
CA GLY A 5 7.26 0.87 -3.22
C GLY A 5 8.09 -0.37 -3.58
N HIS A 6 8.76 -0.94 -2.58
CA HIS A 6 9.20 -2.33 -2.69
C HIS A 6 7.98 -3.26 -2.83
N ASP A 7 8.21 -4.45 -3.40
CA ASP A 7 7.16 -5.47 -3.62
C ASP A 7 5.99 -5.01 -4.51
N ALA A 8 6.31 -4.09 -5.43
CA ALA A 8 5.40 -3.62 -6.45
C ALA A 8 4.80 -4.80 -7.23
N SER A 9 3.47 -4.83 -7.30
CA SER A 9 2.72 -5.97 -7.83
C SER A 9 1.33 -5.58 -8.32
N ALA A 10 0.78 -6.40 -9.21
CA ALA A 10 -0.58 -6.26 -9.70
C ALA A 10 -1.34 -7.58 -9.54
N CYS A 11 -2.65 -7.49 -9.36
CA CYS A 11 -3.52 -8.65 -9.27
C CYS A 11 -4.75 -8.41 -10.14
N LEU A 12 -5.15 -9.42 -10.92
CA LEU A 12 -6.40 -9.46 -11.66
C LEU A 12 -7.34 -10.45 -10.99
N LEU A 13 -8.49 -9.94 -10.56
CA LEU A 13 -9.58 -10.72 -10.01
C LEU A 13 -10.67 -10.88 -11.08
N THR A 14 -10.97 -12.12 -11.46
CA THR A 14 -11.95 -12.42 -12.50
C THR A 14 -13.13 -13.18 -11.91
N ARG A 15 -14.30 -12.55 -11.93
CA ARG A 15 -15.55 -13.18 -11.51
C ARG A 15 -16.35 -13.63 -12.73
N SER A 16 -16.66 -14.92 -12.81
CA SER A 16 -17.56 -15.47 -13.84
C SER A 16 -18.69 -16.25 -13.18
N PRO A 17 -19.93 -16.15 -13.68
CA PRO A 17 -21.05 -16.93 -13.15
C PRO A 17 -20.73 -18.43 -13.11
N GLY A 18 -20.97 -19.07 -11.96
CA GLY A 18 -20.76 -20.52 -11.79
C GLY A 18 -19.29 -20.97 -11.72
N ARG A 19 -18.31 -20.06 -11.67
CA ARG A 19 -16.89 -20.40 -11.48
C ARG A 19 -16.33 -19.83 -10.18
N PRO A 20 -15.35 -20.51 -9.55
CA PRO A 20 -14.55 -19.90 -8.48
C PRO A 20 -13.93 -18.58 -8.94
N LEU A 21 -13.63 -17.70 -7.98
CA LEU A 21 -12.93 -16.46 -8.25
C LEU A 21 -11.56 -16.78 -8.89
N GLY A 22 -11.34 -16.28 -10.10
CA GLY A 22 -10.03 -16.33 -10.74
C GLY A 22 -9.11 -15.28 -10.13
N ILE A 23 -7.90 -15.68 -9.73
CA ILE A 23 -6.89 -14.79 -9.16
C ILE A 23 -5.59 -14.98 -9.93
N GLU A 24 -5.15 -13.93 -10.62
CA GLU A 24 -3.82 -13.86 -11.22
C GLU A 24 -2.98 -12.82 -10.47
N ILE A 25 -1.76 -13.17 -10.04
CA ILE A 25 -0.87 -12.28 -9.31
C ILE A 25 0.43 -12.10 -10.09
N PHE A 26 0.82 -10.86 -10.31
CA PHE A 26 1.99 -10.45 -11.07
C PHE A 26 2.96 -9.71 -10.16
N LEU A 27 4.01 -10.41 -9.74
CA LEU A 27 5.06 -9.85 -8.90
C LEU A 27 6.15 -9.24 -9.79
N LYS A 28 6.35 -7.92 -9.69
CA LYS A 28 7.32 -7.21 -10.54
C LYS A 28 8.74 -7.77 -10.38
N GLU A 29 9.13 -8.16 -9.18
CA GLU A 29 10.45 -8.78 -8.95
C GLU A 29 10.66 -10.08 -9.74
N ARG A 30 9.60 -10.88 -9.94
CA ARG A 30 9.67 -12.14 -10.68
C ARG A 30 9.72 -11.92 -12.17
N LEU A 31 9.01 -10.90 -12.66
CA LEU A 31 8.97 -10.52 -14.07
C LEU A 31 10.26 -9.82 -14.51
N THR A 32 10.81 -8.95 -13.66
CA THR A 32 12.03 -8.19 -13.95
C THR A 32 13.31 -8.90 -13.51
N ARG A 33 13.20 -9.97 -12.73
CA ARG A 33 14.32 -10.68 -12.08
C ARG A 33 15.17 -9.79 -11.17
N LYS A 34 14.62 -8.66 -10.73
CA LYS A 34 15.24 -7.73 -9.78
C LYS A 34 14.53 -7.85 -8.44
N LYS A 35 15.24 -8.33 -7.42
CA LYS A 35 14.71 -8.44 -6.05
C LYS A 35 14.22 -7.07 -5.58
N LYS A 36 13.04 -7.03 -4.93
CA LYS A 36 12.42 -5.78 -4.43
C LYS A 36 12.33 -4.65 -5.47
N ALA A 37 12.03 -4.96 -6.73
CA ALA A 37 12.02 -3.98 -7.81
C ALA A 37 11.10 -2.78 -7.55
N LYS A 38 11.68 -1.66 -7.08
CA LYS A 38 10.96 -0.40 -6.76
C LYS A 38 10.55 0.39 -8.00
N GLY A 39 9.68 1.37 -7.83
CA GLY A 39 9.30 2.33 -8.87
C GLY A 39 8.17 1.85 -9.80
N PRO A 40 8.17 2.28 -11.08
CA PRO A 40 7.04 2.10 -12.01
C PRO A 40 6.51 0.66 -12.15
N LEU A 41 5.19 0.48 -12.25
CA LEU A 41 4.50 -0.82 -12.14
C LEU A 41 4.29 -1.54 -13.50
N GLU A 42 4.64 -0.91 -14.63
CA GLU A 42 4.36 -1.39 -15.98
C GLU A 42 4.71 -2.87 -16.21
N PRO A 43 5.87 -3.40 -15.76
CA PRO A 43 6.16 -4.82 -15.98
C PRO A 43 5.09 -5.76 -15.42
N ALA A 44 4.44 -5.41 -14.30
CA ALA A 44 3.36 -6.18 -13.70
C ALA A 44 1.97 -5.89 -14.32
N LEU A 45 1.80 -4.76 -15.00
CA LEU A 45 0.54 -4.37 -15.66
C LEU A 45 0.45 -4.89 -17.10
N LEU A 46 1.57 -5.03 -17.81
CA LEU A 46 1.60 -5.50 -19.19
C LEU A 46 0.88 -6.85 -19.41
N PRO A 47 0.98 -7.86 -18.51
CA PRO A 47 0.23 -9.11 -18.65
C PRO A 47 -1.29 -8.98 -18.42
N ILE A 48 -1.74 -7.91 -17.78
CA ILE A 48 -3.16 -7.61 -17.50
C ILE A 48 -3.76 -6.76 -18.63
N ARG A 49 -2.92 -6.03 -19.37
CA ARG A 49 -3.33 -5.19 -20.49
C ARG A 49 -4.21 -5.97 -21.48
N GLY A 50 -5.36 -5.39 -21.82
CA GLY A 50 -6.34 -5.99 -22.73
C GLY A 50 -7.20 -7.11 -22.12
N LYS A 51 -6.94 -7.54 -20.88
CA LYS A 51 -7.82 -8.46 -20.13
C LYS A 51 -8.91 -7.74 -19.33
N THR A 52 -8.79 -6.42 -19.17
CA THR A 52 -9.77 -5.58 -18.48
C THR A 52 -10.53 -4.72 -19.48
N ASP A 53 -11.82 -4.51 -19.24
CA ASP A 53 -12.65 -3.52 -19.93
C ASP A 53 -12.83 -2.31 -18.99
N PRO A 54 -12.27 -1.12 -19.29
CA PRO A 54 -12.39 0.06 -18.42
C PRO A 54 -13.83 0.44 -18.09
N ALA A 55 -14.80 0.15 -18.97
CA ALA A 55 -16.20 0.46 -18.74
C ALA A 55 -16.89 -0.50 -17.75
N ARG A 56 -16.27 -1.65 -17.47
CA ARG A 56 -16.87 -2.73 -16.66
C ARG A 56 -15.99 -3.23 -15.53
N SER A 57 -14.73 -2.81 -15.50
CA SER A 57 -13.74 -3.26 -14.53
C SER A 57 -13.60 -2.22 -13.42
N ALA A 58 -13.51 -2.69 -12.19
CA ALA A 58 -13.12 -1.86 -11.06
C ALA A 58 -11.60 -1.91 -10.88
N TYR A 59 -11.02 -0.76 -10.55
CA TYR A 59 -9.59 -0.61 -10.33
C TYR A 59 -9.36 -0.13 -8.91
N ALA A 60 -8.38 -0.72 -8.23
CA ALA A 60 -7.97 -0.31 -6.90
C ALA A 60 -6.45 -0.32 -6.76
N GLU A 61 -5.94 0.59 -5.96
CA GLU A 61 -4.52 0.76 -5.71
C GLU A 61 -4.18 1.05 -4.26
N ASN A 62 -2.96 0.70 -3.90
CA ASN A 62 -2.33 1.03 -2.65
C ASN A 62 -0.84 1.31 -2.85
N SER A 63 -0.25 2.02 -1.89
CA SER A 63 1.20 2.15 -1.75
C SER A 63 1.49 2.59 -0.32
N TYR A 64 2.46 1.97 0.33
CA TYR A 64 2.92 2.40 1.66
C TYR A 64 3.69 3.73 1.61
N LEU A 65 4.12 4.17 0.42
CA LEU A 65 4.83 5.44 0.23
C LEU A 65 3.90 6.67 0.24
N GLY A 66 2.59 6.43 0.14
CA GLY A 66 1.56 7.46 0.10
C GLY A 66 0.50 7.21 -0.94
N ARG A 67 -0.46 8.14 -1.10
CA ARG A 67 -1.48 8.01 -2.14
C ARG A 67 -0.85 7.96 -3.54
N PRO A 68 -1.17 6.94 -4.38
CA PRO A 68 -0.47 6.78 -5.65
C PRO A 68 -0.70 7.92 -6.65
N ASP A 69 -1.83 8.63 -6.59
CA ASP A 69 -2.10 9.82 -7.38
C ASP A 69 -1.15 10.99 -7.04
N ALA A 70 -0.86 11.21 -5.77
CA ALA A 70 0.11 12.19 -5.31
C ALA A 70 1.54 11.83 -5.77
N ILE A 71 1.87 10.53 -5.76
CA ILE A 71 3.16 10.04 -6.28
C ILE A 71 3.23 10.24 -7.80
N GLU A 72 2.16 9.92 -8.52
CA GLU A 72 2.02 10.12 -9.97
C GLU A 72 2.15 11.60 -10.36
N ALA A 73 1.57 12.53 -9.59
CA ALA A 73 1.72 13.96 -9.81
C ALA A 73 3.18 14.44 -9.64
N ARG A 74 3.88 13.95 -8.61
CA ARG A 74 5.31 14.24 -8.40
C ARG A 74 6.17 13.65 -9.52
N LEU A 75 5.80 12.48 -10.03
CA LEU A 75 6.50 11.84 -11.14
C LEU A 75 6.31 12.62 -12.45
N ALA A 76 5.08 13.05 -12.75
CA ALA A 76 4.80 13.93 -13.91
C ALA A 76 5.64 15.21 -13.86
N ALA A 77 5.77 15.83 -12.68
CA ALA A 77 6.55 17.06 -12.53
C ALA A 77 8.06 16.84 -12.80
N ARG A 78 8.60 15.67 -12.44
CA ARG A 78 10.03 15.34 -12.64
C ARG A 78 10.33 14.75 -14.01
N HIS A 79 9.36 14.05 -14.60
CA HIS A 79 9.48 13.34 -15.87
C HIS A 79 8.23 13.58 -16.73
N PRO A 80 8.13 14.75 -17.40
CA PRO A 80 6.90 15.14 -18.11
C PRO A 80 6.43 14.16 -19.18
N SER A 81 7.36 13.45 -19.84
CA SER A 81 7.06 12.46 -20.89
C SER A 81 6.69 11.07 -20.37
N TYR A 82 6.75 10.83 -19.06
CA TYR A 82 6.44 9.52 -18.48
C TYR A 82 5.05 9.03 -18.87
N PHE A 83 4.06 9.92 -18.84
CA PHE A 83 2.69 9.56 -19.16
C PHE A 83 2.42 9.38 -20.65
N ASP A 84 3.29 9.89 -21.53
CA ASP A 84 3.23 9.55 -22.96
C ASP A 84 3.66 8.10 -23.18
N GLN A 85 4.70 7.63 -22.46
CA GLN A 85 5.11 6.22 -22.47
C GLN A 85 4.01 5.29 -21.94
N VAL A 86 3.33 5.70 -20.85
CA VAL A 86 2.18 4.94 -20.32
C VAL A 86 1.08 4.78 -21.37
N ARG A 87 0.82 5.83 -22.16
CA ARG A 87 -0.15 5.82 -23.26
C ARG A 87 0.31 4.91 -24.40
N GLU A 88 1.57 5.02 -24.82
CA GLU A 88 2.15 4.15 -25.86
C GLU A 88 2.10 2.67 -25.47
N LEU A 89 2.22 2.36 -24.18
CA LEU A 89 2.10 1.00 -23.66
C LEU A 89 0.64 0.52 -23.51
N GLY A 90 -0.37 1.37 -23.71
CA GLY A 90 -1.78 1.03 -23.54
C GLY A 90 -2.14 0.74 -22.07
N LEU A 91 -1.52 1.45 -21.14
CA LEU A 91 -1.69 1.25 -19.70
C LEU A 91 -2.51 2.36 -19.02
N GLU A 92 -3.12 3.25 -19.79
CA GLU A 92 -3.90 4.39 -19.30
C GLU A 92 -4.93 4.02 -18.22
N PRO A 93 -5.72 2.93 -18.35
CA PRO A 93 -6.74 2.58 -17.36
C PRO A 93 -6.19 2.32 -15.95
N PHE A 94 -4.89 2.05 -15.81
CA PHE A 94 -4.25 1.71 -14.55
C PHE A 94 -3.61 2.91 -13.84
N TYR A 95 -3.70 4.13 -14.37
CA TYR A 95 -3.08 5.32 -13.77
C TYR A 95 -4.11 6.42 -13.52
N SER A 96 -4.02 7.05 -12.34
CA SER A 96 -4.99 8.05 -11.86
C SER A 96 -5.05 9.30 -12.75
N ARG A 97 -3.97 9.57 -13.50
CA ARG A 97 -3.95 10.63 -14.52
C ARG A 97 -5.02 10.44 -15.60
N PHE A 98 -5.32 9.19 -15.97
CA PHE A 98 -6.25 8.88 -17.06
C PHE A 98 -7.55 8.23 -16.59
N ASN A 99 -7.52 7.57 -15.43
CA ASN A 99 -8.67 6.93 -14.82
C ASN A 99 -8.87 7.48 -13.40
N ARG A 100 -9.84 8.37 -13.23
CA ARG A 100 -10.17 8.96 -11.92
C ARG A 100 -10.97 8.03 -11.01
N ASP A 101 -11.44 6.90 -11.55
CA ASP A 101 -12.27 5.93 -10.83
C ASP A 101 -11.43 4.84 -10.14
N ILE A 102 -10.10 4.95 -10.16
CA ILE A 102 -9.24 4.05 -9.40
C ILE A 102 -9.42 4.34 -7.90
N GLY A 103 -9.95 3.38 -7.16
CA GLY A 103 -10.12 3.48 -5.72
C GLY A 103 -8.78 3.35 -4.98
N PHE A 104 -8.51 4.27 -4.06
CA PHE A 104 -7.44 4.09 -3.08
C PHE A 104 -7.90 3.17 -1.95
N VAL A 105 -7.03 2.25 -1.55
CA VAL A 105 -7.22 1.41 -0.37
C VAL A 105 -5.96 1.50 0.48
N SER A 106 -6.09 1.82 1.76
CA SER A 106 -4.94 1.94 2.66
C SER A 106 -4.16 0.63 2.78
N HIS A 107 -2.87 0.73 3.09
CA HIS A 107 -1.94 -0.39 3.08
C HIS A 107 -2.37 -1.51 4.03
N HIS A 108 -2.71 -1.18 5.27
CA HIS A 108 -3.17 -2.19 6.23
C HIS A 108 -4.53 -2.78 5.86
N ARG A 109 -5.44 -1.97 5.29
CA ARG A 109 -6.72 -2.47 4.80
C ARG A 109 -6.55 -3.43 3.63
N CYS A 110 -5.59 -3.20 2.74
CA CYS A 110 -5.22 -4.15 1.69
C CYS A 110 -4.76 -5.49 2.26
N HIS A 111 -3.89 -5.50 3.28
CA HIS A 111 -3.50 -6.74 3.96
C HIS A 111 -4.70 -7.47 4.53
N ALA A 112 -5.58 -6.74 5.24
CA ALA A 112 -6.78 -7.32 5.84
C ALA A 112 -7.75 -7.92 4.81
N LEU A 113 -7.98 -7.22 3.69
CA LEU A 113 -8.80 -7.70 2.58
C LEU A 113 -8.19 -8.93 1.90
N ALA A 114 -6.87 -8.96 1.72
CA ALA A 114 -6.19 -10.10 1.12
C ALA A 114 -6.34 -11.36 2.00
N VAL A 115 -6.18 -11.22 3.32
CA VAL A 115 -6.42 -12.32 4.28
C VAL A 115 -7.89 -12.74 4.25
N ALA A 116 -8.83 -11.80 4.33
CA ALA A 116 -10.26 -12.09 4.32
C ALA A 116 -10.70 -12.84 3.04
N ALA A 117 -10.06 -12.58 1.90
CA ALA A 117 -10.37 -13.22 0.63
C ALA A 117 -9.95 -14.70 0.56
N ILE A 118 -8.92 -15.11 1.29
CA ILE A 118 -8.40 -16.50 1.28
C ILE A 118 -8.69 -17.27 2.57
N SER A 119 -9.11 -16.56 3.63
CA SER A 119 -9.46 -17.16 4.91
C SER A 119 -10.66 -18.10 4.77
N PRO A 120 -10.60 -19.33 5.32
CA PRO A 120 -11.74 -20.24 5.30
C PRO A 120 -12.84 -19.84 6.29
N TYR A 121 -12.57 -18.89 7.17
CA TYR A 121 -13.50 -18.48 8.23
C TYR A 121 -14.42 -17.38 7.75
N ARG A 122 -15.73 -17.54 8.02
CA ARG A 122 -16.71 -16.48 7.77
C ARG A 122 -16.51 -15.28 8.70
N LYS A 123 -16.14 -15.51 9.97
CA LYS A 123 -15.87 -14.45 10.94
C LYS A 123 -14.49 -14.64 11.53
N SER A 124 -13.70 -13.58 11.58
CA SER A 124 -12.35 -13.62 12.13
C SER A 124 -11.91 -12.23 12.59
N LEU A 125 -10.88 -12.19 13.45
CA LEU A 125 -10.08 -11.00 13.65
C LEU A 125 -8.82 -11.12 12.79
N VAL A 126 -8.50 -10.08 12.03
CA VAL A 126 -7.29 -9.98 11.24
C VAL A 126 -6.38 -8.95 11.89
N LEU A 127 -5.25 -9.41 12.42
CA LEU A 127 -4.21 -8.57 12.98
C LEU A 127 -3.16 -8.31 11.91
N VAL A 128 -2.97 -7.04 11.56
CA VAL A 128 -1.94 -6.57 10.64
C VAL A 128 -0.85 -5.90 11.46
N ILE A 129 0.35 -6.47 11.44
CA ILE A 129 1.56 -5.88 12.04
C ILE A 129 2.55 -5.68 10.90
N ASP A 130 2.98 -4.44 10.68
CA ASP A 130 3.86 -4.07 9.58
C ASP A 130 5.02 -3.18 10.07
N GLY A 131 6.02 -2.93 9.22
CA GLY A 131 7.07 -1.95 9.47
C GLY A 131 6.53 -0.53 9.38
N ALA A 132 5.76 -0.24 8.34
CA ALA A 132 5.03 1.01 8.15
C ALA A 132 3.94 0.82 7.08
N GLY A 133 2.72 1.25 7.37
CA GLY A 133 1.65 1.43 6.39
C GLY A 133 1.55 2.87 5.93
N ASN A 134 0.34 3.31 5.61
CA ASN A 134 0.11 4.67 5.15
C ASN A 134 0.32 5.72 6.26
N SER A 135 0.70 6.93 5.87
CA SER A 135 0.71 8.10 6.76
C SER A 135 -0.73 8.52 7.07
N VAL A 136 -0.95 9.13 8.24
CA VAL A 136 -2.23 9.78 8.58
C VAL A 136 -2.72 10.80 7.53
N ASP A 137 -1.80 11.41 6.79
CA ASP A 137 -2.10 12.40 5.73
C ASP A 137 -2.50 11.74 4.39
N ASP A 138 -2.35 10.43 4.26
CA ASP A 138 -2.80 9.71 3.06
C ASP A 138 -4.30 9.40 3.08
N PHE A 139 -4.93 9.55 4.25
CA PHE A 139 -6.36 9.33 4.46
C PHE A 139 -7.11 10.64 4.17
N ASP A 140 -8.26 10.51 3.51
CA ASP A 140 -9.19 11.62 3.36
C ASP A 140 -9.77 11.98 4.75
N ASP A 141 -10.09 13.26 4.99
CA ASP A 141 -10.53 13.72 6.33
C ASP A 141 -11.84 13.06 6.80
N ASP A 142 -12.65 12.56 5.87
CA ASP A 142 -13.90 11.82 6.10
C ASP A 142 -13.73 10.29 6.02
N ASP A 143 -12.50 9.78 5.91
CA ASP A 143 -12.24 8.34 5.93
C ASP A 143 -12.69 7.73 7.27
N GLY A 144 -13.53 6.70 7.20
CA GLY A 144 -14.14 6.09 8.38
C GLY A 144 -13.12 5.48 9.37
N GLU A 145 -11.95 5.02 8.91
CA GLU A 145 -10.90 4.55 9.82
C GLU A 145 -10.24 5.72 10.54
N LEU A 146 -10.05 6.86 9.86
CA LEU A 146 -9.49 8.06 10.48
C LEU A 146 -10.48 8.74 11.44
N VAL A 147 -11.78 8.69 11.14
CA VAL A 147 -12.83 9.23 12.04
C VAL A 147 -12.88 8.44 13.35
N GLU A 148 -12.85 7.11 13.28
CA GLU A 148 -12.93 6.23 14.46
C GLU A 148 -11.60 6.18 15.23
N PHE A 149 -10.46 6.19 14.52
CA PHE A 149 -9.12 6.13 15.08
C PHE A 149 -8.35 7.41 14.75
N PRO A 150 -8.69 8.54 15.40
CA PRO A 150 -8.23 9.85 15.01
C PRO A 150 -6.73 10.01 15.14
N ARG A 151 -6.23 11.03 14.44
CA ARG A 151 -4.84 11.48 14.55
C ARG A 151 -4.54 11.72 16.03
N PRO A 152 -3.44 11.16 16.55
CA PRO A 152 -3.06 11.36 17.94
C PRO A 152 -2.73 12.84 18.16
N ALA A 153 -3.10 13.39 19.32
CA ALA A 153 -3.09 14.84 19.53
C ALA A 153 -1.71 15.50 19.35
N ASN A 154 -0.63 14.73 19.55
CA ASN A 154 0.76 15.13 19.33
C ASN A 154 1.26 14.98 17.89
N ALA A 155 0.46 14.40 16.97
CA ALA A 155 0.79 14.26 15.54
C ALA A 155 0.92 15.61 14.80
N ARG A 156 0.28 16.67 15.33
CA ARG A 156 0.34 18.02 14.73
C ARG A 156 1.67 18.73 14.99
N ALA A 157 2.42 18.29 15.99
CA ALA A 157 3.81 18.68 16.06
C ALA A 157 4.53 17.85 14.98
N ARG A 158 4.83 18.46 13.84
CA ARG A 158 5.95 18.01 13.01
C ARG A 158 7.18 18.03 13.91
N VAL A 159 7.42 16.95 14.63
CA VAL A 159 8.65 16.77 15.38
C VAL A 159 9.65 16.24 14.35
N GLY A 160 10.10 17.12 13.43
CA GLY A 160 10.94 16.74 12.29
C GLY A 160 10.18 16.59 10.96
N LYS A 161 10.62 15.61 10.15
CA LYS A 161 10.10 15.33 8.79
C LYS A 161 9.16 14.12 8.72
N PHE A 162 8.95 13.41 9.82
CA PHE A 162 8.21 12.16 9.83
C PHE A 162 6.74 12.37 10.21
N MET A 163 5.83 11.85 9.38
CA MET A 163 4.40 11.82 9.69
C MET A 163 4.04 10.49 10.35
N PRO A 164 3.10 10.48 11.32
CA PRO A 164 2.64 9.23 11.91
C PRO A 164 2.10 8.30 10.83
N SER A 165 2.47 7.02 10.90
CA SER A 165 2.07 6.00 9.94
C SER A 165 1.51 4.77 10.63
N GLU A 166 0.72 3.98 9.92
CA GLU A 166 0.17 2.74 10.46
C GLU A 166 1.33 1.80 10.84
N TRP A 167 1.22 1.07 11.96
CA TRP A 167 2.15 -0.03 12.28
C TRP A 167 1.44 -1.27 12.82
N CYS A 168 0.29 -1.08 13.46
CA CYS A 168 -0.59 -2.16 13.88
C CYS A 168 -2.05 -1.79 13.59
N SER A 169 -2.81 -2.70 12.98
CA SER A 169 -4.26 -2.55 12.80
C SER A 169 -4.95 -3.88 13.09
N VAL A 170 -6.12 -3.84 13.71
CA VAL A 170 -7.00 -4.98 13.89
C VAL A 170 -8.27 -4.74 13.10
N TYR A 171 -8.65 -5.73 12.30
CA TYR A 171 -9.88 -5.71 11.51
C TYR A 171 -10.80 -6.86 11.93
N LEU A 172 -12.10 -6.58 12.04
CA LEU A 172 -13.14 -7.58 12.14
C LEU A 172 -13.61 -7.96 10.74
N GLN A 173 -13.45 -9.23 10.40
CA GLN A 173 -14.08 -9.84 9.23
C GLN A 173 -15.45 -10.42 9.64
N ASP A 174 -16.51 -10.06 8.91
CA ASP A 174 -17.81 -10.74 8.94
C ASP A 174 -18.34 -10.94 7.51
N GLY A 175 -18.13 -12.15 7.00
CA GLY A 175 -18.36 -12.51 5.61
C GLY A 175 -17.49 -11.66 4.67
N PRO A 176 -18.07 -10.90 3.73
CA PRO A 176 -17.32 -10.03 2.83
C PRO A 176 -16.96 -8.67 3.46
N ARG A 177 -17.45 -8.37 4.67
CA ARG A 177 -17.21 -7.08 5.32
C ARG A 177 -15.93 -7.17 6.15
N VAL A 178 -15.08 -6.16 6.01
CA VAL A 178 -13.85 -5.96 6.78
C VAL A 178 -13.91 -4.55 7.38
N THR A 179 -13.94 -4.47 8.70
CA THR A 179 -14.09 -3.20 9.45
C THR A 179 -12.91 -3.06 10.41
N CYS A 180 -12.24 -1.90 10.41
CA CYS A 180 -11.18 -1.63 11.38
C CYS A 180 -11.81 -1.48 12.78
N VAL A 181 -11.25 -2.19 13.77
CA VAL A 181 -11.73 -2.18 15.17
C VAL A 181 -10.64 -1.75 16.17
N ALA A 182 -9.39 -1.71 15.75
CA ALA A 182 -8.31 -1.04 16.46
C ALA A 182 -7.25 -0.60 15.45
N LYS A 183 -6.60 0.54 15.71
CA LYS A 183 -5.48 1.02 14.90
C LYS A 183 -4.48 1.74 15.80
N GLU A 184 -3.22 1.42 15.61
CA GLU A 184 -2.11 2.11 16.25
C GLU A 184 -1.17 2.72 15.21
N TRP A 185 -0.75 3.93 15.52
CA TRP A 185 0.14 4.73 14.69
C TRP A 185 1.54 4.74 15.31
N GLN A 186 2.58 4.67 14.48
CA GLN A 186 3.95 4.84 14.92
C GLN A 186 4.33 6.31 14.77
N TYR A 187 5.21 6.78 15.65
CA TYR A 187 5.67 8.16 15.70
C TYR A 187 7.19 8.21 15.70
N GLU A 188 7.73 9.31 15.20
CA GLU A 188 9.13 9.64 15.42
C GLU A 188 9.30 9.99 16.90
N SER A 189 10.12 9.21 17.60
CA SER A 189 10.53 9.51 18.96
C SER A 189 11.80 10.36 18.89
N LEU A 190 12.01 11.25 19.86
CA LEU A 190 13.26 11.99 19.98
C LEU A 190 14.09 11.43 21.14
N ASP A 191 15.41 11.47 21.00
CA ASP A 191 16.31 11.23 22.12
C ASP A 191 16.36 12.43 23.08
N GLU A 192 17.08 12.29 24.20
CA GLU A 192 17.25 13.36 25.21
C GLU A 192 17.88 14.66 24.64
N ARG A 193 18.49 14.59 23.45
CA ARG A 193 19.11 15.73 22.75
C ARG A 193 18.23 16.27 21.62
N GLY A 194 16.98 15.81 21.52
CA GLY A 194 16.03 16.22 20.50
C GLY A 194 16.33 15.66 19.10
N ARG A 195 17.17 14.61 18.99
CA ARG A 195 17.49 13.97 17.71
C ARG A 195 16.48 12.85 17.43
N PRO A 196 16.06 12.66 16.18
CA PRO A 196 15.21 11.54 15.80
C PRO A 196 15.80 10.19 16.20
N LEU A 197 15.02 9.43 16.96
CA LEU A 197 15.23 8.00 17.14
C LEU A 197 14.60 7.27 15.96
N PRO A 198 15.18 6.14 15.52
CA PRO A 198 14.54 5.30 14.52
C PRO A 198 13.13 4.94 14.98
N PRO A 199 12.15 4.81 14.06
CA PRO A 199 10.80 4.36 14.38
C PRO A 199 10.88 2.93 14.91
N THR A 200 11.01 2.79 16.22
CA THR A 200 11.30 1.54 16.94
C THR A 200 10.06 0.91 17.56
N ILE A 201 8.91 1.58 17.46
CA ILE A 201 7.65 1.08 18.01
C ILE A 201 7.08 -0.04 17.11
N SER A 202 7.33 -0.02 15.80
CA SER A 202 6.84 -1.09 14.94
C SER A 202 7.68 -2.36 15.06
N LEU A 203 7.01 -3.49 15.28
CA LEU A 203 7.67 -4.80 15.36
C LEU A 203 8.39 -5.14 14.05
N GLY A 204 7.85 -4.71 12.91
CA GLY A 204 8.48 -4.88 11.60
C GLY A 204 9.81 -4.15 11.49
N ASN A 205 9.87 -2.86 11.89
CA ASN A 205 11.13 -2.11 11.85
C ASN A 205 12.11 -2.62 12.91
N LEU A 206 11.64 -2.98 14.10
CA LEU A 206 12.49 -3.58 15.14
C LEU A 206 13.18 -4.84 14.62
N PHE A 207 12.42 -5.74 13.96
CA PHE A 207 12.98 -6.96 13.40
C PHE A 207 13.93 -6.66 12.23
N ALA A 208 13.60 -5.71 11.36
CA ALA A 208 14.46 -5.30 10.26
C ALA A 208 15.80 -4.74 10.77
N GLU A 209 15.77 -3.88 11.78
CA GLU A 209 16.97 -3.31 12.41
C GLU A 209 17.80 -4.36 13.15
N ALA A 210 17.17 -5.28 13.87
CA ALA A 210 17.87 -6.42 14.49
C ALA A 210 18.55 -7.29 13.44
N SER A 211 17.85 -7.63 12.37
CA SER A 211 18.42 -8.38 11.23
C SER A 211 19.59 -7.62 10.60
N ARG A 212 19.47 -6.30 10.42
CA ARG A 212 20.54 -5.45 9.90
C ARG A 212 21.79 -5.51 10.78
N HIS A 213 21.60 -5.39 12.09
CA HIS A 213 22.68 -5.42 13.08
C HIS A 213 23.39 -6.77 13.11
N ILE A 214 22.63 -7.88 13.11
CA ILE A 214 23.18 -9.23 13.20
C ILE A 214 23.90 -9.64 11.91
N PHE A 215 23.29 -9.38 10.75
CA PHE A 215 23.79 -9.87 9.46
C PHE A 215 24.59 -8.86 8.65
N ASN A 216 24.85 -7.66 9.20
CA ASN A 216 25.53 -6.56 8.52
C ASN A 216 24.95 -6.27 7.11
N SER A 217 23.64 -6.39 6.97
CA SER A 217 22.96 -6.22 5.68
C SER A 217 22.76 -4.73 5.36
N PRO A 218 22.98 -4.27 4.12
CA PRO A 218 22.65 -2.88 3.74
C PRO A 218 21.13 -2.67 3.65
N MET A 219 20.66 -1.42 3.86
CA MET A 219 19.23 -1.07 3.91
C MET A 219 18.41 -1.44 2.65
N ASP A 220 19.05 -1.66 1.50
CA ASP A 220 18.39 -1.77 0.19
C ASP A 220 18.76 -3.03 -0.63
N ALA A 221 19.13 -4.14 0.02
CA ALA A 221 19.39 -5.43 -0.67
C ALA A 221 18.13 -6.24 -1.03
#